data_AF-A0A2M6XA83-F1
#
_entry.id   AF-A0A2M6XA83-F1
#
_cell.length_a   1.000
_cell.length_b   1.000
_cell.length_c   1.000
_cell.angle_alpha   90.00
_cell.angle_beta   90.00
_cell.angle_gamma   90.00
#
_symmetry.space_group_name_H-M   'P 1'
#
loop_
_entity.id
_entity.type
_entity.pdbx_description
1 polymer ?
#
loop_
_entity_poly.entity_id
_entity_poly.type
_entity_poly.pdbx_seq_one_letter_code
_entity_poly.pdbx_strand_id
1 'polypeptide(L)'
;MKTIYIDLDEEITSVIDRIRKIRDREIALVIPQRALLTQSLVNLRLLKNQSEILDREIIIVTADQTGKHLAVRAGLSVREKIGKEAIANLEMEAGRPQLITVKHDNNQRPAVNNFMPAVHSSAVSVSDIIRRAKSQKFYPLERPKSGRKRWLKIKLFGKKNKAKKKRVLHPKRRSAKNAARLSSFSAKAGLGFIGFSIFLILLIIFLILPKAILEVVPRSEPFSENVNIIVKADLPQNDPSLNAIPGKIIILEKQETRIFKATGKREASAKAQGEVTIYNESGTSQLLVATTRLMAPGNILFRTQSDAAVPAGSVSENGKIIPGTAKVRVAADLAGPAGNIGPADFYIVAFAPSRRAQIYGKSSEATSGGALGEAGIVSEQDLEDAKKAIAESLAAAGFQEISNNLPAGFSLPDGALASEIIEAKNSKAPGEEADTFES
;
A
#
# COMPACT_ATOMS: atom_id res chain seq x y z
N MET A 1 24.77 -7.85 15.91
CA MET A 1 23.70 -7.25 15.08
C MET A 1 22.60 -6.79 16.02
N LYS A 2 22.35 -5.49 16.12
CA LYS A 2 21.32 -4.93 17.02
C LYS A 2 20.08 -4.55 16.22
N THR A 3 18.90 -4.92 16.70
CA THR A 3 17.62 -4.54 16.09
C THR A 3 17.03 -3.32 16.78
N ILE A 4 16.52 -2.38 15.98
CA ILE A 4 15.84 -1.16 16.42
C ILE A 4 14.48 -1.12 15.73
N TYR A 5 13.42 -0.93 16.50
CA TYR A 5 12.08 -0.68 15.98
C TYR A 5 11.83 0.82 15.89
N ILE A 6 11.29 1.25 14.76
CA ILE A 6 10.99 2.65 14.42
C ILE A 6 9.48 2.84 14.42
N ASP A 7 9.01 3.90 15.04
CA ASP A 7 7.58 4.24 15.05
C ASP A 7 7.15 4.93 13.74
N LEU A 8 5.84 4.97 13.47
CA LEU A 8 5.30 5.53 12.21
C LEU A 8 5.65 7.01 12.01
N ASP A 9 5.67 7.77 13.10
CA ASP A 9 5.88 9.22 13.17
C ASP A 9 7.27 9.59 13.71
N GLU A 10 8.19 8.63 13.84
CA GLU A 10 9.53 8.91 14.36
C GLU A 10 10.37 9.74 13.36
N GLU A 11 10.92 10.86 13.84
CA GLU A 11 11.76 11.75 13.04
C GLU A 11 13.18 11.18 12.83
N ILE A 12 13.78 11.47 11.68
CA ILE A 12 15.13 11.02 11.29
C ILE A 12 16.22 11.38 12.32
N THR A 13 16.09 12.53 12.98
CA THR A 13 17.03 13.01 14.01
C THR A 13 17.07 12.07 15.22
N SER A 14 15.90 11.64 15.70
CA SER A 14 15.77 10.63 16.79
C SER A 14 16.44 9.32 16.39
N VAL A 15 16.19 8.86 15.16
CA VAL A 15 16.77 7.61 14.65
C VAL A 15 18.29 7.67 14.61
N ILE A 16 18.86 8.79 14.13
CA ILE A 16 20.32 9.00 14.09
C ILE A 16 20.91 9.02 15.50
N ASP A 17 20.27 9.69 16.46
CA ASP A 17 20.74 9.74 17.85
C ASP A 17 20.71 8.36 18.53
N ARG A 18 19.72 7.52 18.20
CA ARG A 18 19.66 6.13 18.66
C ARG A 18 20.79 5.30 18.06
N ILE A 19 21.05 5.44 16.76
CA ILE A 19 22.14 4.74 16.05
C ILE A 19 23.51 5.12 16.63
N ARG A 20 23.74 6.41 16.93
CA ARG A 20 25.01 6.89 17.49
C ARG A 20 25.35 6.27 18.85
N LYS A 21 24.35 5.88 19.63
CA LYS A 21 24.54 5.25 20.96
C LYS A 21 24.85 3.76 20.88
N ILE A 22 24.69 3.13 19.71
CA ILE A 22 24.84 1.69 19.53
C ILE A 22 26.28 1.34 19.14
N ARG A 23 26.81 0.27 19.74
CA ARG A 23 28.19 -0.19 19.54
C ARG A 23 28.32 -1.28 18.47
N ASP A 24 27.23 -1.94 18.10
CA ASP A 24 27.19 -2.97 17.06
C ASP A 24 27.49 -2.40 15.68
N ARG A 25 28.29 -3.12 14.88
CA ARG A 25 28.60 -2.76 13.48
C ARG A 25 27.40 -2.91 12.56
N GLU A 26 26.60 -3.94 12.77
CA GLU A 26 25.38 -4.21 11.99
C GLU A 26 24.13 -3.84 12.79
N ILE A 27 23.25 -3.07 12.17
CA ILE A 27 22.01 -2.57 12.78
C ILE A 27 20.84 -2.88 11.85
N ALA A 28 19.84 -3.62 12.35
CA ALA A 28 18.57 -3.79 11.66
C ALA A 28 17.56 -2.73 12.12
N LEU A 29 17.03 -1.95 11.18
CA LEU A 29 15.93 -1.02 11.41
C LEU A 29 14.63 -1.66 10.94
N VAL A 30 13.77 -2.05 11.87
CA VAL A 30 12.42 -2.55 11.58
C VAL A 30 11.49 -1.36 11.45
N ILE A 31 11.04 -1.10 10.23
CA ILE A 31 10.26 0.07 9.88
C ILE A 31 8.86 -0.37 9.42
N PRO A 32 7.79 0.06 10.11
CA PRO A 32 6.41 -0.28 9.73
C PRO A 32 6.03 0.37 8.39
N GLN A 33 4.92 -0.10 7.82
CA GLN A 33 4.43 0.44 6.55
C GLN A 33 4.08 1.93 6.67
N ARG A 34 4.47 2.73 5.67
CA ARG A 34 4.19 4.18 5.62
C ARG A 34 4.84 5.00 6.75
N ALA A 35 5.93 4.55 7.36
CA ALA A 35 6.66 5.38 8.31
C ALA A 35 7.27 6.62 7.64
N LEU A 36 7.35 7.75 8.37
CA LEU A 36 7.93 9.01 7.85
C LEU A 36 9.36 8.82 7.31
N LEU A 37 10.13 7.93 7.91
CA LEU A 37 11.51 7.62 7.53
C LEU A 37 11.61 7.07 6.09
N THR A 38 10.69 6.19 5.70
CA THR A 38 10.71 5.50 4.39
C THR A 38 9.96 6.25 3.29
N GLN A 39 9.22 7.30 3.62
CA GLN A 39 8.51 8.13 2.63
C GLN A 39 9.42 9.15 1.92
N SER A 40 10.64 9.38 2.42
CA SER A 40 11.57 10.39 1.90
C SER A 40 12.93 9.81 1.55
N LEU A 41 13.32 9.91 0.27
CA LEU A 41 14.66 9.54 -0.19
C LEU A 41 15.77 10.35 0.51
N VAL A 42 15.48 11.60 0.86
CA VAL A 42 16.44 12.49 1.56
C VAL A 42 16.74 11.95 2.95
N ASN A 43 15.71 11.48 3.68
CA ASN A 43 15.89 10.89 5.00
C ASN A 43 16.73 9.61 4.94
N LEU A 44 16.48 8.76 3.95
CA LEU A 44 17.22 7.51 3.76
C LEU A 44 18.68 7.75 3.34
N ARG A 45 18.94 8.77 2.51
CA ARG A 45 20.32 9.19 2.18
C ARG A 45 21.05 9.76 3.39
N LEU A 46 20.38 10.55 4.22
CA LEU A 46 20.96 11.07 5.45
C LEU A 46 21.34 9.91 6.39
N LEU A 47 20.45 8.92 6.51
CA LEU A 47 20.68 7.71 7.29
C LEU A 47 21.88 6.90 6.77
N LYS A 48 21.99 6.70 5.45
CA LYS A 48 23.13 6.01 4.81
C LYS A 48 24.46 6.76 5.04
N ASN A 49 24.47 8.07 4.85
CA ASN A 49 25.67 8.88 5.07
C ASN A 49 26.12 8.83 6.55
N GLN A 50 25.18 8.95 7.50
CA GLN A 50 25.51 8.80 8.92
C GLN A 50 26.02 7.41 9.27
N SER A 51 25.50 6.35 8.63
CA SER A 51 25.98 4.99 8.86
C SER A 51 27.42 4.81 8.39
N GLU A 52 27.79 5.39 7.23
CA GLU A 52 29.15 5.36 6.70
C GLU A 52 30.13 6.13 7.58
N ILE A 53 29.75 7.32 8.06
CA ILE A 53 30.56 8.10 9.00
C ILE A 53 30.85 7.32 10.29
N LEU A 54 29.89 6.51 10.74
CA LEU A 54 29.99 5.72 11.97
C LEU A 54 30.57 4.31 11.74
N ASP A 55 30.98 3.96 10.51
CA ASP A 55 31.38 2.60 10.07
C ASP A 55 30.37 1.52 10.51
N ARG A 56 29.09 1.80 10.27
CA ARG A 56 27.94 0.93 10.57
C ARG A 56 27.22 0.52 9.30
N GLU A 57 26.84 -0.76 9.26
CA GLU A 57 25.96 -1.30 8.24
C GLU A 57 24.51 -1.27 8.74
N ILE A 58 23.66 -0.56 8.01
CA ILE A 58 22.22 -0.48 8.29
C ILE A 58 21.47 -1.38 7.31
N ILE A 59 20.66 -2.27 7.87
CA ILE A 59 19.76 -3.16 7.14
C ILE A 59 18.33 -2.72 7.45
N ILE A 60 17.60 -2.29 6.42
CA ILE A 60 16.18 -1.93 6.55
C ILE A 60 15.34 -3.20 6.45
N VAL A 61 14.45 -3.38 7.42
CA VAL A 61 13.46 -4.45 7.46
C VAL A 61 12.09 -3.83 7.41
N THR A 62 11.43 -3.90 6.25
CA THR A 62 10.09 -3.31 6.07
C THR A 62 9.24 -4.14 5.13
N ALA A 63 7.93 -4.12 5.38
CA ALA A 63 6.93 -4.64 4.46
C ALA A 63 6.46 -3.58 3.42
N ASP A 64 6.92 -2.34 3.52
CA ASP A 64 6.54 -1.22 2.63
C ASP A 64 7.27 -1.29 1.29
N GLN A 65 6.58 -1.63 0.20
CA GLN A 65 7.22 -1.73 -1.12
C GLN A 65 7.83 -0.40 -1.59
N THR A 66 7.13 0.72 -1.40
CA THR A 66 7.67 2.06 -1.74
C THR A 66 8.90 2.36 -0.90
N GLY A 67 8.84 2.06 0.40
CA GLY A 67 9.97 2.20 1.31
C GLY A 67 11.18 1.35 0.91
N LYS A 68 10.99 0.11 0.47
CA LYS A 68 12.06 -0.78 -0.04
C LYS A 68 12.75 -0.16 -1.25
N HIS A 69 11.99 0.29 -2.25
CA HIS A 69 12.55 0.90 -3.46
C HIS A 69 13.35 2.16 -3.15
N LEU A 70 12.85 3.01 -2.25
CA LEU A 70 13.56 4.22 -1.84
C LEU A 70 14.83 3.90 -1.02
N ALA A 71 14.79 2.87 -0.17
CA ALA A 71 15.95 2.42 0.60
C ALA A 71 17.06 1.86 -0.30
N VAL A 72 16.72 1.01 -1.27
CA VAL A 72 17.67 0.50 -2.27
C VAL A 72 18.27 1.66 -3.07
N ARG A 73 17.45 2.63 -3.49
CA ARG A 73 17.91 3.82 -4.23
C ARG A 73 18.80 4.75 -3.38
N ALA A 74 18.65 4.72 -2.05
CA ALA A 74 19.53 5.42 -1.12
C ALA A 74 20.84 4.66 -0.85
N GLY A 75 21.00 3.43 -1.36
CA GLY A 75 22.17 2.58 -1.14
C GLY A 75 22.13 1.76 0.16
N LEU A 76 20.95 1.58 0.76
CA LEU A 76 20.77 0.78 1.97
C LEU A 76 20.40 -0.67 1.64
N SER A 77 20.89 -1.62 2.45
CA SER A 77 20.53 -3.03 2.36
C SER A 77 19.11 -3.26 2.87
N VAL A 78 18.28 -4.02 2.16
CA VAL A 78 16.86 -4.25 2.52
C VAL A 78 16.57 -5.74 2.65
N ARG A 79 15.81 -6.13 3.69
CA ARG A 79 15.33 -7.51 3.91
C ARG A 79 13.85 -7.51 4.28
N GLU A 80 13.13 -8.58 3.95
CA GLU A 80 11.70 -8.71 4.28
C GLU A 80 11.45 -9.29 5.67
N LYS A 81 12.37 -10.11 6.20
CA LYS A 81 12.27 -10.76 7.51
C LYS A 81 13.65 -10.85 8.16
N ILE A 82 13.71 -10.71 9.49
CA ILE A 82 14.91 -11.01 10.28
C ILE A 82 14.94 -12.52 10.53
N GLY A 83 16.11 -13.15 10.35
CA GLY A 83 16.30 -14.58 10.62
C GLY A 83 15.94 -14.97 12.06
N LYS A 84 15.50 -16.21 12.26
CA LYS A 84 14.90 -16.74 13.51
C LYS A 84 15.74 -16.55 14.79
N GLU A 85 17.04 -16.24 14.68
CA GLU A 85 17.94 -16.07 15.83
C GLU A 85 17.74 -14.76 16.61
N ALA A 86 17.20 -13.71 16.00
CA ALA A 86 16.99 -12.43 16.69
C ALA A 86 15.73 -12.40 17.57
N ILE A 87 14.75 -13.26 17.27
CA ILE A 87 13.47 -13.32 17.99
C ILE A 87 13.65 -13.99 19.37
N ALA A 88 14.52 -14.99 19.46
CA ALA A 88 14.83 -15.69 20.71
C ALA A 88 15.52 -14.80 21.76
N ASN A 89 16.33 -13.83 21.32
CA ASN A 89 17.01 -12.89 22.23
C ASN A 89 16.05 -11.79 22.76
N LEU A 90 14.92 -11.55 22.11
CA LEU A 90 13.91 -10.56 22.52
C LEU A 90 12.98 -11.09 23.62
N GLU A 91 12.69 -12.39 23.64
CA GLU A 91 11.91 -13.01 24.74
C GLU A 91 12.68 -13.02 26.07
N MET A 92 14.02 -13.05 26.04
CA MET A 92 14.85 -13.04 27.25
C MET A 92 15.08 -11.63 27.83
N GLU A 93 15.10 -10.57 27.01
CA GLU A 93 15.26 -9.18 27.49
C GLU A 93 13.95 -8.54 27.97
N ALA A 94 12.79 -8.93 27.42
CA ALA A 94 11.49 -8.37 27.79
C ALA A 94 10.94 -8.86 29.15
N GLY A 95 11.54 -9.89 29.75
CA GLY A 95 11.04 -10.56 30.96
C GLY A 95 11.61 -10.09 32.31
N ARG A 96 12.48 -9.07 32.37
CA ARG A 96 13.04 -8.59 33.65
C ARG A 96 12.41 -7.27 34.09
N PRO A 97 11.58 -7.23 35.15
CA PRO A 97 11.18 -5.97 35.76
C PRO A 97 12.42 -5.30 36.38
N GLN A 98 12.77 -4.11 35.90
CA GLN A 98 13.80 -3.28 36.53
C GLN A 98 13.24 -2.72 37.84
N LEU A 99 13.76 -3.22 38.96
CA LEU A 99 13.60 -2.61 40.28
C LEU A 99 14.25 -1.23 40.28
N ILE A 100 13.44 -0.18 40.30
CA ILE A 100 13.92 1.19 40.55
C ILE A 100 14.40 1.24 42.00
N THR A 101 15.71 1.20 42.19
CA THR A 101 16.34 1.55 43.46
C THR A 101 16.61 3.05 43.45
N VAL A 102 15.88 3.78 44.29
CA VAL A 102 16.14 5.19 44.57
C VAL A 102 17.47 5.30 45.32
N LYS A 103 18.44 6.00 44.74
CA LYS A 103 19.53 6.62 45.50
C LYS A 103 19.57 8.11 45.18
N HIS A 104 19.30 8.89 46.23
CA HIS A 104 19.69 10.28 46.32
C HIS A 104 21.22 10.39 46.27
N ASP A 105 21.76 11.34 45.50
CA ASP A 105 22.67 12.32 46.10
C ASP A 105 22.77 13.62 45.29
N ASN A 106 22.93 14.71 46.04
CA ASN A 106 23.16 16.08 45.63
C ASN A 106 24.56 16.24 45.00
N ASN A 107 24.71 17.10 43.98
CA ASN A 107 25.33 18.42 44.11
C ASN A 107 25.79 19.01 42.77
N GLN A 108 25.63 20.33 42.67
CA GLN A 108 26.43 21.31 41.89
C GLN A 108 26.14 21.54 40.39
N ARG A 109 25.45 22.65 40.14
CA ARG A 109 25.78 23.67 39.11
C ARG A 109 26.64 24.78 39.80
N PRO A 110 27.15 25.87 39.16
CA PRO A 110 26.93 26.39 37.79
C PRO A 110 28.15 27.08 37.09
N ALA A 111 27.95 27.54 35.83
CA ALA A 111 28.38 28.82 35.20
C ALA A 111 28.12 28.71 33.67
N VAL A 112 27.35 29.51 32.92
CA VAL A 112 26.97 30.94 32.79
C VAL A 112 27.97 31.81 31.98
N ASN A 113 27.46 32.27 30.81
CA ASN A 113 27.74 33.47 29.98
C ASN A 113 28.17 33.14 28.53
N ASN A 114 27.32 33.33 27.51
CA ASN A 114 26.77 34.56 26.89
C ASN A 114 27.71 35.16 25.83
N PHE A 115 27.25 35.27 24.57
CA PHE A 115 27.23 36.48 23.74
C PHE A 115 26.51 36.22 22.38
N MET A 116 25.37 36.88 22.17
CA MET A 116 24.87 37.38 20.87
C MET A 116 25.01 38.92 20.90
N PRO A 117 24.94 39.68 19.78
CA PRO A 117 23.66 40.06 19.13
C PRO A 117 23.76 40.17 17.56
N ALA A 118 22.75 39.81 16.77
CA ALA A 118 21.57 40.59 16.29
C ALA A 118 21.86 41.41 14.99
N VAL A 119 20.96 41.72 14.05
CA VAL A 119 19.54 41.50 13.70
C VAL A 119 19.33 42.25 12.34
N HIS A 120 18.49 41.80 11.39
CA HIS A 120 17.16 42.36 11.05
C HIS A 120 16.54 41.47 9.94
N SER A 121 15.41 40.75 10.16
CA SER A 121 13.98 41.14 10.24
C SER A 121 13.40 41.54 8.88
N SER A 122 12.28 40.99 8.38
CA SER A 122 10.93 40.83 8.98
C SER A 122 10.14 39.71 8.24
N ALA A 123 9.52 38.72 8.90
CA ALA A 123 8.25 38.70 9.68
C ALA A 123 6.97 38.52 8.84
N VAL A 124 6.28 37.38 9.02
CA VAL A 124 4.84 37.28 9.36
C VAL A 124 4.66 36.00 10.21
N SER A 125 4.00 36.15 11.36
CA SER A 125 3.80 35.16 12.42
C SER A 125 2.32 34.76 12.51
N VAL A 126 2.04 33.46 12.60
CA VAL A 126 0.71 32.90 12.84
C VAL A 126 0.54 32.69 14.35
N SER A 127 -0.03 33.67 15.03
CA SER A 127 -0.55 33.52 16.38
C SER A 127 -1.73 34.45 16.60
N ASP A 128 -2.88 33.99 16.13
CA ASP A 128 -4.25 34.43 16.44
C ASP A 128 -5.10 33.17 16.13
N ILE A 129 -5.94 32.55 16.95
CA ILE A 129 -6.65 32.87 18.19
C ILE A 129 -7.08 31.49 18.75
N ILE A 130 -6.51 31.01 19.86
CA ILE A 130 -7.18 30.01 20.71
C ILE A 130 -6.92 30.37 22.18
N ARG A 131 -7.78 31.24 22.71
CA ARG A 131 -8.17 31.23 24.12
C ARG A 131 -9.59 31.79 24.28
N ARG A 132 -10.59 30.91 24.20
CA ARG A 132 -11.92 31.15 24.79
C ARG A 132 -12.41 29.87 25.46
N ALA A 133 -12.14 29.80 26.75
CA ALA A 133 -12.70 28.81 27.67
C ALA A 133 -13.92 29.42 28.40
N LYS A 134 -14.88 28.54 28.76
CA LYS A 134 -16.23 28.74 29.35
C LYS A 134 -17.32 28.96 28.28
N SER A 135 -18.42 28.22 28.21
CA SER A 135 -19.10 27.33 29.18
C SER A 135 -20.34 26.66 28.56
N GLN A 136 -20.66 25.43 29.02
CA GLN A 136 -21.99 24.76 29.06
C GLN A 136 -22.67 24.43 27.69
N LYS A 137 -23.41 23.35 27.46
CA LYS A 137 -23.89 22.11 28.12
C LYS A 137 -24.77 21.46 27.04
N PHE A 138 -24.64 20.18 26.70
CA PHE A 138 -25.82 19.32 26.41
C PHE A 138 -25.47 17.82 26.41
N TYR A 139 -26.48 17.03 26.75
CA TYR A 139 -26.48 15.72 27.39
C TYR A 139 -26.37 14.53 26.42
N PRO A 140 -26.22 13.31 26.96
CA PRO A 140 -26.96 12.15 26.47
C PRO A 140 -27.93 11.60 27.52
N LEU A 141 -29.21 11.46 27.15
CA LEU A 141 -30.25 10.73 27.89
C LEU A 141 -30.43 9.35 27.25
N GLU A 142 -30.27 8.29 28.08
CA GLU A 142 -31.24 7.20 28.35
C GLU A 142 -31.95 6.50 27.15
N ARG A 143 -32.06 5.16 26.97
CA ARG A 143 -32.51 4.00 27.81
C ARG A 143 -32.34 2.68 26.98
N PRO A 144 -32.87 1.47 27.32
CA PRO A 144 -33.55 0.98 28.53
C PRO A 144 -33.04 -0.40 29.03
N LYS A 145 -33.34 -0.75 30.29
CA LYS A 145 -33.85 -2.09 30.60
C LYS A 145 -35.01 -2.02 31.59
N SER A 146 -36.12 -2.62 31.15
CA SER A 146 -37.33 -2.98 31.90
C SER A 146 -37.00 -3.94 33.05
N GLY A 147 -37.77 -4.12 34.12
CA GLY A 147 -39.14 -3.70 34.42
C GLY A 147 -39.94 -4.89 34.93
N ARG A 148 -40.39 -4.83 36.20
CA ARG A 148 -41.52 -5.51 36.90
C ARG A 148 -41.09 -6.11 38.25
N LYS A 149 -41.83 -6.02 39.36
CA LYS A 149 -43.09 -5.33 39.73
C LYS A 149 -43.31 -5.54 41.24
N ARG A 150 -43.72 -4.47 41.97
CA ARG A 150 -44.59 -4.45 43.18
C ARG A 150 -44.02 -5.22 44.40
N TRP A 151 -44.40 -5.04 45.68
CA TRP A 151 -45.64 -4.56 46.29
C TRP A 151 -45.38 -4.15 47.77
N LEU A 152 -46.13 -3.11 48.20
CA LEU A 152 -46.69 -2.78 49.55
C LEU A 152 -45.77 -2.70 50.80
N LYS A 153 -45.62 -1.56 51.50
CA LYS A 153 -46.56 -0.70 52.31
C LYS A 153 -46.57 -1.05 53.82
N ILE A 154 -46.43 0.02 54.63
CA ILE A 154 -47.04 0.35 55.96
C ILE A 154 -45.95 0.80 56.96
N LYS A 155 -45.81 2.12 57.18
CA LYS A 155 -46.28 2.95 58.33
C LYS A 155 -45.57 2.58 59.67
N LEU A 156 -45.15 3.47 60.57
CA LEU A 156 -45.78 4.68 61.11
C LEU A 156 -44.72 5.57 61.81
N PHE A 157 -44.95 6.89 61.73
CA PHE A 157 -44.93 7.91 62.81
C PHE A 157 -43.99 7.79 64.03
N GLY A 158 -43.38 8.92 64.43
CA GLY A 158 -43.29 9.22 65.87
C GLY A 158 -42.20 10.18 66.37
N LYS A 159 -42.28 11.46 66.02
CA LYS A 159 -42.01 12.67 66.85
C LYS A 159 -41.00 12.61 68.04
N LYS A 160 -40.00 13.52 67.92
CA LYS A 160 -39.69 14.66 68.81
C LYS A 160 -39.32 14.40 70.29
N ASN A 161 -38.12 14.87 70.63
CA ASN A 161 -37.82 16.09 71.42
C ASN A 161 -36.99 15.94 72.72
N LYS A 162 -36.03 16.88 72.78
CA LYS A 162 -35.56 17.71 73.92
C LYS A 162 -34.43 17.17 74.81
N ALA A 163 -33.25 17.73 74.55
CA ALA A 163 -32.19 17.99 75.51
C ALA A 163 -32.59 19.08 76.54
N LYS A 164 -32.18 18.91 77.81
CA LYS A 164 -32.07 20.00 78.81
C LYS A 164 -30.87 19.79 79.76
N LYS A 165 -29.98 20.78 79.68
CA LYS A 165 -28.96 21.39 80.58
C LYS A 165 -28.71 20.89 82.03
N LYS A 166 -27.39 20.71 82.28
CA LYS A 166 -26.43 21.31 83.26
C LYS A 166 -26.69 21.32 84.80
N ARG A 167 -25.62 20.88 85.51
CA ARG A 167 -24.93 21.33 86.77
C ARG A 167 -25.84 21.81 87.93
N VAL A 168 -25.61 21.48 89.20
CA VAL A 168 -24.43 21.77 90.05
C VAL A 168 -24.49 20.96 91.37
N LEU A 169 -23.33 20.88 92.05
CA LEU A 169 -23.10 21.02 93.50
C LEU A 169 -22.86 19.78 94.37
N HIS A 170 -21.82 19.96 95.19
CA HIS A 170 -21.08 19.03 96.03
C HIS A 170 -21.82 18.60 97.31
N PRO A 171 -21.31 17.56 98.01
CA PRO A 171 -22.07 16.71 98.91
C PRO A 171 -22.08 17.23 100.36
N LYS A 172 -23.11 16.85 101.13
CA LYS A 172 -23.01 16.81 102.60
C LYS A 172 -23.90 15.73 103.21
N ARG A 173 -23.21 14.84 103.94
CA ARG A 173 -23.60 13.90 105.00
C ARG A 173 -25.02 14.04 105.57
N ARG A 174 -25.69 12.90 105.73
CA ARG A 174 -26.23 12.32 106.99
C ARG A 174 -26.98 11.03 106.62
N SER A 175 -26.42 9.86 106.93
CA SER A 175 -26.78 9.08 108.12
C SER A 175 -28.29 8.82 108.25
N ALA A 176 -28.74 7.70 107.72
CA ALA A 176 -29.79 6.90 108.33
C ALA A 176 -29.60 5.44 107.88
N LYS A 177 -29.20 4.61 108.84
CA LYS A 177 -29.22 3.16 108.74
C LYS A 177 -30.64 2.74 108.36
N ASN A 178 -30.79 2.00 107.27
CA ASN A 178 -31.84 0.99 107.13
C ASN A 178 -31.26 -0.13 106.28
N ALA A 179 -30.77 -1.15 106.98
CA ALA A 179 -30.46 -2.43 106.41
C ALA A 179 -31.77 -3.07 105.95
N ALA A 180 -32.14 -2.85 104.68
CA ALA A 180 -33.03 -3.76 104.00
C ALA A 180 -32.22 -5.04 103.75
N ARG A 181 -32.38 -5.99 104.65
CA ARG A 181 -31.86 -7.36 104.51
C ARG A 181 -32.34 -7.89 103.17
N LEU A 182 -31.43 -7.97 102.19
CA LEU A 182 -31.65 -8.83 101.03
C LEU A 182 -31.74 -10.25 101.57
N SER A 183 -32.97 -10.76 101.51
CA SER A 183 -33.33 -12.16 101.68
C SER A 183 -32.23 -13.05 101.13
N SER A 184 -31.75 -13.96 101.96
CA SER A 184 -30.70 -14.92 101.68
C SER A 184 -31.10 -15.84 100.52
N PHE A 185 -30.89 -15.36 99.29
CA PHE A 185 -30.85 -16.22 98.12
C PHE A 185 -29.62 -17.12 98.24
N SER A 186 -29.85 -18.42 98.23
CA SER A 186 -28.81 -19.43 98.38
C SER A 186 -27.69 -19.19 97.36
N ALA A 187 -26.42 -19.21 97.79
CA ALA A 187 -25.26 -18.97 96.93
C ALA A 187 -25.23 -19.84 95.65
N LYS A 188 -25.94 -20.98 95.68
CA LYS A 188 -26.15 -21.90 94.55
C LYS A 188 -27.04 -21.30 93.44
N ALA A 189 -28.04 -20.48 93.77
CA ALA A 189 -28.89 -19.80 92.78
C ALA A 189 -28.14 -18.66 92.06
N GLY A 190 -27.24 -17.97 92.77
CA GLY A 190 -26.38 -16.93 92.18
C GLY A 190 -25.35 -17.49 91.20
N LEU A 191 -24.70 -18.62 91.56
CA LEU A 191 -23.78 -19.35 90.67
C LEU A 191 -24.47 -19.88 89.41
N GLY A 192 -25.71 -20.38 89.54
CA GLY A 192 -26.52 -20.80 88.40
C GLY A 192 -26.82 -19.66 87.42
N PHE A 193 -27.14 -18.47 87.94
CA PHE A 193 -27.43 -17.30 87.10
C PHE A 193 -26.18 -16.79 86.35
N ILE A 194 -25.01 -16.84 86.99
CA ILE A 194 -23.72 -16.48 86.36
C ILE A 194 -23.36 -17.48 85.25
N GLY A 195 -23.51 -18.78 85.52
CA GLY A 195 -23.29 -19.82 84.50
C GLY A 195 -24.24 -19.69 83.31
N PHE A 196 -25.53 -19.42 83.57
CA PHE A 196 -26.52 -19.17 82.53
C PHE A 196 -26.22 -17.90 81.72
N SER A 197 -25.74 -16.85 82.38
CA SER A 197 -25.36 -15.60 81.71
C SER A 197 -24.15 -15.78 80.81
N ILE A 198 -23.12 -16.52 81.24
CA ILE A 198 -21.95 -16.87 80.43
C ILE A 198 -22.36 -17.74 79.23
N PHE A 199 -23.23 -18.72 79.43
CA PHE A 199 -23.77 -19.55 78.36
C PHE A 199 -24.53 -18.72 77.33
N LEU A 200 -25.37 -17.77 77.78
CA LEU A 200 -26.11 -16.88 76.90
C LEU A 200 -25.17 -15.98 76.08
N ILE A 201 -24.09 -15.48 76.69
CA ILE A 201 -23.09 -14.66 76.00
C ILE A 201 -22.34 -15.49 74.94
N LEU A 202 -21.92 -16.71 75.26
CA LEU A 202 -21.27 -17.61 74.29
C LEU A 202 -22.21 -17.98 73.14
N LEU A 203 -23.50 -18.18 73.43
CA LEU A 203 -24.51 -18.45 72.41
C LEU A 203 -24.71 -17.24 71.48
N ILE A 204 -24.73 -16.03 72.04
CA ILE A 204 -24.83 -14.79 71.26
C ILE A 204 -23.58 -14.60 70.39
N ILE A 205 -22.38 -14.87 70.92
CA ILE A 205 -21.13 -14.83 70.15
C ILE A 205 -21.19 -15.86 69.01
N PHE A 206 -21.62 -17.09 69.30
CA PHE A 206 -21.80 -18.15 68.30
C PHE A 206 -22.80 -17.78 67.19
N LEU A 207 -23.89 -17.11 67.53
CA LEU A 207 -24.88 -16.65 66.55
C LEU A 207 -24.42 -15.44 65.73
N ILE A 208 -23.50 -14.62 66.26
CA ILE A 208 -22.93 -13.45 65.58
C ILE A 208 -21.62 -13.81 64.84
N LEU A 209 -21.13 -15.06 64.93
CA LEU A 209 -19.94 -15.49 64.21
C LEU A 209 -20.10 -15.18 62.70
N PRO A 210 -19.24 -14.34 62.11
CA PRO A 210 -19.41 -13.90 60.74
C PRO A 210 -19.25 -15.09 59.79
N LYS A 211 -20.22 -15.28 58.89
CA LYS A 211 -20.12 -16.23 57.78
C LYS A 211 -19.51 -15.52 56.57
N ALA A 212 -18.41 -16.04 56.05
CA ALA A 212 -17.79 -15.56 54.83
C ALA A 212 -18.36 -16.31 53.63
N ILE A 213 -18.97 -15.59 52.68
CA ILE A 213 -19.38 -16.13 51.38
C ILE A 213 -18.26 -15.81 50.40
N LEU A 214 -17.60 -16.84 49.87
CA LEU A 214 -16.56 -16.71 48.85
C LEU A 214 -17.20 -16.91 47.48
N GLU A 215 -17.33 -15.83 46.71
CA GLU A 215 -17.78 -15.88 45.32
C GLU A 215 -16.56 -15.82 44.41
N VAL A 216 -16.21 -16.97 43.80
CA VAL A 216 -15.08 -17.07 42.87
C VAL A 216 -15.62 -16.83 41.47
N VAL A 217 -15.31 -15.66 40.90
CA VAL A 217 -15.61 -15.35 39.50
C VAL A 217 -14.35 -15.60 38.67
N PRO A 218 -14.28 -16.68 37.87
CA PRO A 218 -13.15 -16.91 37.00
C PRO A 218 -13.08 -15.80 35.95
N ARG A 219 -11.89 -15.21 35.77
CA ARG A 219 -11.63 -14.32 34.65
C ARG A 219 -11.26 -15.16 33.44
N SER A 220 -12.01 -15.00 32.36
CA SER A 220 -11.66 -15.53 31.04
C SER A 220 -10.86 -14.47 30.29
N GLU A 221 -9.65 -14.81 29.87
CA GLU A 221 -8.89 -14.02 28.90
C GLU A 221 -9.09 -14.62 27.50
N PRO A 222 -9.25 -13.79 26.45
CA PRO A 222 -9.30 -14.31 25.09
C PRO A 222 -7.94 -14.94 24.75
N PHE A 223 -7.95 -16.25 24.57
CA PHE A 223 -6.79 -17.02 24.10
C PHE A 223 -6.87 -17.13 22.59
N SER A 224 -5.87 -16.59 21.90
CA SER A 224 -5.69 -16.73 20.46
C SER A 224 -4.36 -17.41 20.18
N GLU A 225 -4.41 -18.63 19.67
CA GLU A 225 -3.24 -19.39 19.23
C GLU A 225 -3.18 -19.44 17.70
N ASN A 226 -2.00 -19.20 17.14
CA ASN A 226 -1.78 -19.34 15.70
C ASN A 226 -1.43 -20.80 15.39
N VAL A 227 -2.40 -21.55 14.86
CA VAL A 227 -2.18 -22.94 14.43
C VAL A 227 -1.78 -22.94 12.95
N ASN A 228 -0.65 -23.58 12.64
CA ASN A 228 -0.27 -23.83 11.24
C ASN A 228 -0.97 -25.08 10.73
N ILE A 229 -1.86 -24.91 9.75
CA ILE A 229 -2.55 -26.00 9.06
C ILE A 229 -1.95 -26.16 7.66
N ILE A 230 -1.67 -27.40 7.27
CA ILE A 230 -1.16 -27.75 5.93
C ILE A 230 -2.32 -28.22 5.06
N VAL A 231 -2.50 -27.62 3.88
CA VAL A 231 -3.49 -28.08 2.91
C VAL A 231 -2.79 -28.95 1.87
N LYS A 232 -3.22 -30.21 1.69
CA LYS A 232 -2.68 -31.08 0.62
C LYS A 232 -3.79 -31.55 -0.31
N ALA A 233 -3.54 -31.50 -1.61
CA ALA A 233 -4.51 -31.92 -2.63
C ALA A 233 -4.78 -33.44 -2.62
N ASP A 234 -3.78 -34.25 -2.24
CA ASP A 234 -3.82 -35.70 -2.36
C ASP A 234 -4.22 -36.44 -1.07
N LEU A 235 -4.70 -35.71 -0.06
CA LEU A 235 -5.18 -36.32 1.19
C LEU A 235 -6.61 -36.84 1.03
N PRO A 236 -6.91 -38.11 1.33
CA PRO A 236 -8.28 -38.62 1.28
C PRO A 236 -9.12 -38.17 2.50
N GLN A 237 -8.49 -37.91 3.65
CA GLN A 237 -9.13 -37.50 4.91
C GLN A 237 -8.21 -36.61 5.74
N ASN A 238 -8.78 -35.93 6.75
CA ASN A 238 -8.05 -35.08 7.69
C ASN A 238 -7.02 -35.90 8.48
N ASP A 239 -5.80 -35.36 8.63
CA ASP A 239 -4.75 -35.96 9.45
C ASP A 239 -4.37 -35.02 10.60
N PRO A 240 -4.89 -35.27 11.82
CA PRO A 240 -4.59 -34.47 13.01
C PRO A 240 -3.13 -34.55 13.47
N SER A 241 -2.38 -35.57 13.07
CA SER A 241 -0.98 -35.74 13.48
C SER A 241 -0.02 -34.82 12.72
N LEU A 242 -0.38 -34.48 11.48
CA LEU A 242 0.36 -33.59 10.61
C LEU A 242 -0.26 -32.18 10.52
N ASN A 243 -1.34 -31.92 11.28
CA ASN A 243 -2.20 -30.74 11.12
C ASN A 243 -2.58 -30.51 9.65
N ALA A 244 -2.95 -31.57 8.94
CA ALA A 244 -3.17 -31.52 7.50
C ALA A 244 -4.63 -31.78 7.11
N ILE A 245 -5.15 -30.97 6.19
CA ILE A 245 -6.51 -31.08 5.64
C ILE A 245 -6.47 -31.30 4.12
N PRO A 246 -7.47 -32.01 3.56
CA PRO A 246 -7.60 -32.19 2.13
C PRO A 246 -7.95 -30.87 1.44
N GLY A 247 -7.26 -30.57 0.35
CA GLY A 247 -7.53 -29.45 -0.54
C GLY A 247 -7.92 -29.91 -1.94
N LYS A 248 -8.45 -29.01 -2.75
CA LYS A 248 -8.68 -29.25 -4.18
C LYS A 248 -8.20 -28.05 -4.97
N ILE A 249 -7.40 -28.30 -6.01
CA ILE A 249 -6.97 -27.26 -6.93
C ILE A 249 -8.06 -27.11 -8.00
N ILE A 250 -8.55 -25.89 -8.17
CA ILE A 250 -9.52 -25.54 -9.21
C ILE A 250 -8.81 -24.61 -10.18
N ILE A 251 -8.72 -25.02 -11.44
CA ILE A 251 -8.11 -24.24 -12.51
C ILE A 251 -9.25 -23.69 -13.37
N LEU A 252 -9.24 -22.38 -13.60
CA LEU A 252 -10.21 -21.68 -14.43
C LEU A 252 -9.45 -20.82 -15.43
N GLU A 253 -9.70 -21.06 -16.71
CA GLU A 253 -9.13 -20.28 -17.81
C GLU A 253 -10.19 -19.34 -18.36
N LYS A 254 -9.84 -18.05 -18.51
CA LYS A 254 -10.71 -17.04 -19.11
C LYS A 254 -9.91 -16.19 -20.08
N GLN A 255 -10.62 -15.71 -21.10
CA GLN A 255 -10.09 -14.78 -22.10
C GLN A 255 -10.99 -13.54 -22.15
N GLU A 256 -10.38 -12.38 -22.33
CA GLU A 256 -11.05 -11.10 -22.53
C GLU A 256 -10.25 -10.34 -23.59
N THR A 257 -10.96 -9.64 -24.47
CA THR A 257 -10.35 -8.74 -25.47
C THR A 257 -10.95 -7.36 -25.27
N ARG A 258 -10.09 -6.33 -25.21
CA ARG A 258 -10.54 -4.96 -24.98
C ARG A 258 -9.77 -3.97 -25.85
N ILE A 259 -10.46 -2.91 -26.26
CA ILE A 259 -9.88 -1.82 -27.04
C ILE A 259 -9.31 -0.76 -26.10
N PHE A 260 -8.07 -0.37 -26.32
CA PHE A 260 -7.36 0.70 -25.59
C PHE A 260 -7.01 1.84 -26.53
N LYS A 261 -6.89 3.06 -25.98
CA LYS A 261 -6.44 4.24 -26.72
C LYS A 261 -4.94 4.36 -26.59
N ALA A 262 -4.28 4.66 -27.70
CA ALA A 262 -2.85 4.96 -27.71
C ALA A 262 -2.62 6.38 -27.15
N THR A 263 -1.69 6.54 -26.21
CA THR A 263 -1.37 7.84 -25.62
C THR A 263 -0.07 8.43 -26.16
N GLY A 264 0.76 7.60 -26.77
CA GLY A 264 2.02 8.03 -27.37
C GLY A 264 1.79 8.98 -28.54
N LYS A 265 2.67 9.98 -28.64
CA LYS A 265 2.74 10.89 -29.79
C LYS A 265 4.12 10.84 -30.37
N ARG A 266 4.20 10.81 -31.70
CA ARG A 266 5.46 10.93 -32.43
C ARG A 266 5.32 11.97 -33.53
N GLU A 267 6.33 12.82 -33.67
CA GLU A 267 6.46 13.63 -34.87
C GLU A 267 6.77 12.70 -36.05
N ALA A 268 5.77 12.51 -36.91
CA ALA A 268 5.92 11.79 -38.15
C ALA A 268 6.51 12.74 -39.19
N SER A 269 7.68 12.37 -39.72
CA SER A 269 8.30 12.99 -40.89
C SER A 269 8.64 11.87 -41.88
N ALA A 270 7.60 11.31 -42.49
CA ALA A 270 7.70 10.18 -43.40
C ALA A 270 7.43 10.63 -44.85
N LYS A 271 8.26 10.13 -45.77
CA LYS A 271 8.13 10.38 -47.21
C LYS A 271 7.33 9.24 -47.82
N ALA A 272 6.38 9.57 -48.70
CA ALA A 272 5.63 8.55 -49.42
C ALA A 272 6.56 7.73 -50.31
N GLN A 273 6.36 6.42 -50.34
CA GLN A 273 7.13 5.49 -51.14
C GLN A 273 6.21 4.68 -52.05
N GLY A 274 6.74 4.23 -53.17
CA GLY A 274 6.04 3.32 -54.07
C GLY A 274 6.96 2.79 -55.16
N GLU A 275 6.38 2.03 -56.07
CA GLU A 275 7.11 1.39 -57.16
C GLU A 275 6.62 1.94 -58.50
N VAL A 276 7.56 2.49 -59.27
CA VAL A 276 7.27 3.03 -60.61
C VAL A 276 7.95 2.13 -61.64
N THR A 277 7.17 1.66 -62.61
CA THR A 277 7.70 0.95 -63.77
C THR A 277 8.10 1.96 -64.83
N ILE A 278 9.38 2.01 -65.16
CA ILE A 278 9.91 2.85 -66.24
C ILE A 278 9.85 2.06 -67.54
N TYR A 279 9.30 2.69 -68.57
CA TYR A 279 9.20 2.20 -69.93
C TYR A 279 10.18 2.96 -70.81
N ASN A 280 10.93 2.23 -71.63
CA ASN A 280 11.87 2.77 -72.59
C ASN A 280 11.55 2.23 -73.99
N GLU A 281 11.01 3.09 -74.84
CA GLU A 281 10.71 2.81 -76.24
C GLU A 281 11.86 3.21 -77.18
N SER A 282 12.95 3.76 -76.64
CA SER A 282 14.13 4.13 -77.42
C SER A 282 15.02 2.91 -77.73
N GLY A 283 15.78 2.97 -78.81
CA GLY A 283 16.72 1.91 -79.21
C GLY A 283 18.01 1.84 -78.37
N THR A 284 18.11 2.62 -77.29
CA THR A 284 19.29 2.66 -76.41
C THR A 284 18.90 2.39 -74.97
N SER A 285 19.71 1.61 -74.23
CA SER A 285 19.50 1.41 -72.80
C SER A 285 19.75 2.71 -72.04
N GLN A 286 18.93 2.97 -71.02
CA GLN A 286 19.01 4.14 -70.17
C GLN A 286 19.33 3.75 -68.73
N LEU A 287 20.48 4.18 -68.22
CA LEU A 287 20.77 4.10 -66.80
C LEU A 287 20.09 5.26 -66.07
N LEU A 288 19.28 4.96 -65.07
CA LEU A 288 18.76 5.92 -64.10
C LEU A 288 19.61 5.79 -62.85
N VAL A 289 20.26 6.88 -62.45
CA VAL A 289 21.00 6.91 -61.19
C VAL A 289 20.05 7.05 -60.01
N ALA A 290 20.48 6.64 -58.82
CA ALA A 290 19.81 6.97 -57.58
C ALA A 290 19.59 8.47 -57.49
N THR A 291 18.47 8.88 -56.88
CA THR A 291 18.01 10.26 -56.76
C THR A 291 17.55 10.94 -58.06
N THR A 292 17.35 10.20 -59.15
CA THR A 292 16.76 10.72 -60.39
C THR A 292 15.35 11.27 -60.14
N ARG A 293 15.09 12.48 -60.65
CA ARG A 293 13.84 13.23 -60.45
C ARG A 293 12.74 12.79 -61.40
N LEU A 294 11.65 12.26 -60.84
CA LEU A 294 10.43 11.86 -61.50
C LEU A 294 9.29 12.78 -61.05
N MET A 295 8.56 13.38 -61.99
CA MET A 295 7.45 14.26 -61.65
C MET A 295 6.13 13.56 -61.97
N ALA A 296 5.25 13.50 -60.98
CA ALA A 296 3.89 13.00 -61.09
C ALA A 296 2.90 14.16 -61.36
N PRO A 297 1.63 13.86 -61.69
CA PRO A 297 0.57 14.85 -61.78
C PRO A 297 0.43 15.62 -60.45
N GLY A 298 0.07 16.91 -60.51
CA GLY A 298 0.03 17.76 -59.32
C GLY A 298 1.40 18.33 -58.90
N ASN A 299 2.41 18.24 -59.76
CA ASN A 299 3.78 18.76 -59.53
C ASN A 299 4.47 18.12 -58.32
N ILE A 300 4.12 16.88 -57.98
CA ILE A 300 4.72 16.14 -56.87
C ILE A 300 5.99 15.47 -57.38
N LEU A 301 7.11 15.78 -56.73
CA LEU A 301 8.42 15.29 -57.10
C LEU A 301 8.76 14.00 -56.34
N PHE A 302 9.20 12.99 -57.07
CA PHE A 302 9.73 11.74 -56.55
C PHE A 302 11.18 11.56 -56.97
N ARG A 303 11.93 10.80 -56.17
CA ARG A 303 13.31 10.43 -56.42
C ARG A 303 13.48 8.92 -56.39
N THR A 304 14.25 8.38 -57.32
CA THR A 304 14.64 6.96 -57.30
C THR A 304 15.52 6.65 -56.09
N GLN A 305 15.32 5.49 -55.45
CA GLN A 305 16.10 5.08 -54.29
C GLN A 305 17.42 4.38 -54.66
N SER A 306 17.47 3.76 -55.84
CA SER A 306 18.62 3.00 -56.34
C SER A 306 18.85 3.27 -57.82
N ASP A 307 20.03 2.89 -58.29
CA ASP A 307 20.31 2.84 -59.72
C ASP A 307 19.43 1.78 -60.39
N ALA A 308 18.98 2.06 -61.60
CA ALA A 308 18.18 1.14 -62.41
C ALA A 308 18.55 1.27 -63.89
N ALA A 309 18.99 0.18 -64.50
CA ALA A 309 19.23 0.11 -65.93
C ALA A 309 17.93 -0.29 -66.64
N VAL A 310 17.40 0.63 -67.45
CA VAL A 310 16.22 0.37 -68.28
C VAL A 310 16.71 -0.13 -69.66
N PRO A 311 16.39 -1.37 -70.06
CA PRO A 311 16.79 -1.90 -71.36
C PRO A 311 16.25 -1.06 -72.53
N ALA A 312 16.85 -1.19 -73.70
CA ALA A 312 16.30 -0.59 -74.93
C ALA A 312 14.97 -1.26 -75.30
N GLY A 313 14.08 -0.50 -75.95
CA GLY A 313 12.91 -1.06 -76.61
C GLY A 313 13.31 -1.85 -77.86
N SER A 314 12.56 -2.91 -78.15
CA SER A 314 12.76 -3.77 -79.33
C SER A 314 11.55 -3.70 -80.25
N VAL A 315 11.77 -3.80 -81.56
CA VAL A 315 10.67 -3.87 -82.54
C VAL A 315 10.32 -5.35 -82.77
N SER A 316 9.07 -5.71 -82.54
CA SER A 316 8.54 -7.04 -82.85
C SER A 316 8.41 -7.24 -84.37
N GLU A 317 8.39 -8.49 -84.84
CA GLU A 317 8.24 -8.86 -86.26
C GLU A 317 7.01 -8.21 -86.94
N ASN A 318 5.99 -7.85 -86.15
CA ASN A 318 4.77 -7.19 -86.61
C ASN A 318 4.87 -5.65 -86.64
N GLY A 319 6.07 -5.08 -86.48
CA GLY A 319 6.31 -3.63 -86.49
C GLY A 319 5.89 -2.87 -85.22
N LYS A 320 5.48 -3.58 -84.15
CA LYS A 320 5.09 -2.98 -82.87
C LYS A 320 6.29 -2.84 -81.94
N ILE A 321 6.45 -1.68 -81.33
CA ILE A 321 7.51 -1.42 -80.33
C ILE A 321 7.13 -2.13 -79.02
N ILE A 322 8.00 -3.02 -78.55
CA ILE A 322 7.97 -3.61 -77.22
C ILE A 322 8.92 -2.77 -76.35
N PRO A 323 8.40 -1.98 -75.39
CA PRO A 323 9.25 -1.18 -74.52
C PRO A 323 10.09 -2.06 -73.61
N GLY A 324 11.35 -1.66 -73.39
CA GLY A 324 12.13 -2.19 -72.28
C GLY A 324 11.54 -1.65 -70.97
N THR A 325 11.39 -2.51 -69.97
CA THR A 325 10.82 -2.13 -68.67
C THR A 325 11.79 -2.38 -67.53
N ALA A 326 11.75 -1.50 -66.54
CA ALA A 326 12.44 -1.70 -65.27
C ALA A 326 11.61 -1.13 -64.13
N LYS A 327 11.46 -1.90 -63.05
CA LYS A 327 10.76 -1.45 -61.85
C LYS A 327 11.72 -0.77 -60.89
N VAL A 328 11.37 0.42 -60.43
CA VAL A 328 12.23 1.25 -59.58
C VAL A 328 11.45 1.72 -58.37
N ARG A 329 12.04 1.57 -57.18
CA ARG A 329 11.49 2.15 -55.95
C ARG A 329 11.72 3.65 -55.94
N VAL A 330 10.67 4.39 -55.64
CA VAL A 330 10.69 5.86 -55.58
C VAL A 330 10.22 6.33 -54.21
N ALA A 331 10.77 7.46 -53.76
CA ALA A 331 10.33 8.17 -52.57
C ALA A 331 10.01 9.63 -52.92
N ALA A 332 8.98 10.19 -52.30
CA ALA A 332 8.64 11.60 -52.45
C ALA A 332 9.79 12.50 -51.98
N ASP A 333 9.98 13.64 -52.63
CA ASP A 333 11.04 14.59 -52.28
C ASP A 333 10.80 15.20 -50.89
N LEU A 334 9.54 15.57 -50.62
CA LEU A 334 9.07 16.12 -49.36
C LEU A 334 8.29 15.09 -48.53
N ALA A 335 8.41 15.20 -47.21
CA ALA A 335 7.58 14.42 -46.28
C ALA A 335 6.15 14.97 -46.26
N GLY A 336 5.17 14.10 -46.01
CA GLY A 336 3.77 14.49 -45.86
C GLY A 336 2.78 13.76 -46.78
N PRO A 337 1.47 13.96 -46.50
CA PRO A 337 0.40 13.27 -47.19
C PRO A 337 0.28 13.66 -48.67
N ALA A 338 0.83 14.82 -49.06
CA ALA A 338 0.88 15.26 -50.46
C ALA A 338 1.63 14.27 -51.37
N GLY A 339 2.52 13.45 -50.82
CA GLY A 339 3.20 12.39 -51.57
C GLY A 339 2.35 11.14 -51.78
N ASN A 340 1.21 10.97 -51.10
CA ASN A 340 0.37 9.78 -51.22
C ASN A 340 -0.58 9.92 -52.41
N ILE A 341 -0.08 9.61 -53.61
CA ILE A 341 -0.88 9.63 -54.85
C ILE A 341 -1.30 8.22 -55.28
N GLY A 342 -2.43 8.15 -55.97
CA GLY A 342 -2.88 6.92 -56.64
C GLY A 342 -2.03 6.56 -57.87
N PRO A 343 -2.43 5.54 -58.63
CA PRO A 343 -1.79 5.17 -59.89
C PRO A 343 -1.69 6.37 -60.83
N ALA A 344 -0.49 6.64 -61.35
CA ALA A 344 -0.20 7.84 -62.10
C ALA A 344 0.95 7.64 -63.09
N ASP A 345 1.00 8.53 -64.08
CA ASP A 345 2.09 8.61 -65.06
C ASP A 345 3.16 9.60 -64.58
N PHE A 346 4.42 9.24 -64.75
CA PHE A 346 5.58 9.99 -64.32
C PHE A 346 6.46 10.34 -65.52
N TYR A 347 7.08 11.51 -65.50
CA TYR A 347 8.12 11.85 -66.46
C TYR A 347 9.43 12.26 -65.77
N ILE A 348 10.54 12.00 -66.44
CA ILE A 348 11.86 12.33 -65.92
C ILE A 348 12.16 13.81 -66.19
N VAL A 349 12.32 14.59 -65.12
CA VAL A 349 12.47 16.06 -65.20
C VAL A 349 13.73 16.45 -65.97
N ALA A 350 14.82 15.69 -65.84
CA ALA A 350 16.09 15.98 -66.51
C ALA A 350 16.06 15.78 -68.04
N PHE A 351 15.05 15.09 -68.58
CA PHE A 351 14.99 14.80 -70.01
C PHE A 351 14.30 15.92 -70.80
N ALA A 352 14.73 16.12 -72.03
CA ALA A 352 14.04 16.99 -72.99
C ALA A 352 12.65 16.41 -73.35
N PRO A 353 11.68 17.23 -73.78
CA PRO A 353 10.33 16.76 -74.11
C PRO A 353 10.29 15.57 -75.09
N SER A 354 11.15 15.56 -76.10
CA SER A 354 11.27 14.47 -77.07
C SER A 354 11.71 13.14 -76.43
N ARG A 355 12.62 13.18 -75.44
CA ARG A 355 13.03 11.98 -74.67
C ARG A 355 11.97 11.53 -73.67
N ARG A 356 11.22 12.45 -73.07
CA ARG A 356 10.14 12.10 -72.11
C ARG A 356 9.00 11.32 -72.79
N ALA A 357 8.78 11.55 -74.09
CA ALA A 357 7.82 10.77 -74.87
C ALA A 357 8.28 9.32 -75.10
N GLN A 358 9.59 9.07 -75.14
CA GLN A 358 10.19 7.74 -75.36
C GLN A 358 10.54 7.00 -74.06
N ILE A 359 10.82 7.75 -72.98
CA ILE A 359 11.19 7.20 -71.67
C ILE A 359 10.33 7.86 -70.60
N TYR A 360 9.38 7.10 -70.06
CA TYR A 360 8.40 7.56 -69.08
C TYR A 360 8.17 6.49 -68.00
N GLY A 361 7.63 6.91 -66.86
CA GLY A 361 7.27 6.01 -65.76
C GLY A 361 5.77 5.87 -65.62
N LYS A 362 5.30 4.71 -65.16
CA LYS A 362 3.91 4.51 -64.72
C LYS A 362 3.90 3.74 -63.40
N SER A 363 3.09 4.19 -62.46
CA SER A 363 2.79 3.45 -61.24
C SER A 363 1.45 2.76 -61.38
N SER A 364 1.43 1.44 -61.19
CA SER A 364 0.19 0.65 -61.11
C SER A 364 -0.42 0.68 -59.70
N GLU A 365 0.40 0.91 -58.68
CA GLU A 365 0.01 0.95 -57.28
C GLU A 365 0.05 2.39 -56.75
N ALA A 366 -0.68 2.66 -55.67
CA ALA A 366 -0.62 3.95 -54.99
C ALA A 366 0.69 4.07 -54.19
N THR A 367 1.30 5.25 -54.23
CA THR A 367 2.37 5.60 -53.29
C THR A 367 1.76 5.85 -51.91
N SER A 368 2.38 5.35 -50.85
CA SER A 368 1.85 5.44 -49.48
C SER A 368 2.96 5.66 -48.44
N GLY A 369 2.60 5.94 -47.19
CA GLY A 369 3.54 6.16 -46.09
C GLY A 369 4.05 7.59 -45.95
N GLY A 370 3.53 8.55 -46.72
CA GLY A 370 3.80 9.97 -46.55
C GLY A 370 3.01 10.56 -45.38
N ALA A 371 3.69 11.06 -44.35
CA ALA A 371 3.08 11.67 -43.18
C ALA A 371 3.93 12.85 -42.68
N LEU A 372 3.27 13.92 -42.25
CA LEU A 372 3.91 15.13 -41.71
C LEU A 372 3.02 15.69 -40.59
N GLY A 373 3.52 15.69 -39.35
CA GLY A 373 2.79 16.18 -38.18
C GLY A 373 2.88 15.24 -36.97
N GLU A 374 2.02 15.42 -35.98
CA GLU A 374 1.90 14.49 -34.84
C GLU A 374 1.06 13.27 -35.24
N ALA A 375 1.60 12.07 -35.09
CA ALA A 375 0.87 10.80 -35.21
C ALA A 375 0.73 10.16 -33.82
N GLY A 376 -0.46 9.60 -33.55
CA GLY A 376 -0.68 8.73 -32.40
C GLY A 376 0.09 7.42 -32.58
N ILE A 377 0.86 7.04 -31.56
CA ILE A 377 1.61 5.78 -31.55
C ILE A 377 1.28 4.99 -30.30
N VAL A 378 1.24 3.66 -30.44
CA VAL A 378 1.11 2.77 -29.29
C VAL A 378 2.41 2.79 -28.50
N SER A 379 2.37 3.31 -27.27
CA SER A 379 3.56 3.32 -26.41
C SER A 379 3.75 1.98 -25.69
N GLU A 380 4.96 1.69 -25.24
CA GLU A 380 5.21 0.50 -24.39
C GLU A 380 4.38 0.55 -23.11
N GLN A 381 4.20 1.74 -22.53
CA GLN A 381 3.37 1.94 -21.34
C GLN A 381 1.90 1.59 -21.61
N ASP A 382 1.36 1.96 -22.78
CA ASP A 382 -0.02 1.63 -23.14
C ASP A 382 -0.24 0.11 -23.17
N LEU A 383 0.74 -0.65 -23.70
CA LEU A 383 0.66 -2.11 -23.76
C LEU A 383 0.77 -2.76 -22.36
N GLU A 384 1.64 -2.23 -21.49
CA GLU A 384 1.76 -2.70 -20.11
C GLU A 384 0.49 -2.41 -19.30
N ASP A 385 -0.06 -1.21 -19.44
CA ASP A 385 -1.27 -0.80 -18.75
C ASP A 385 -2.48 -1.60 -19.25
N ALA A 386 -2.57 -1.87 -20.55
CA ALA A 386 -3.59 -2.74 -21.14
C ALA A 386 -3.52 -4.17 -20.59
N LYS A 387 -2.32 -4.76 -20.59
CA LYS A 387 -2.08 -6.10 -20.05
C LYS A 387 -2.45 -6.19 -18.58
N LYS A 388 -2.05 -5.18 -17.79
CA LYS A 388 -2.37 -5.12 -16.35
C LYS A 388 -3.87 -4.97 -16.11
N ALA A 389 -4.54 -4.09 -16.85
CA ALA A 389 -5.97 -3.87 -16.71
C ALA A 389 -6.81 -5.11 -17.05
N ILE A 390 -6.44 -5.85 -18.12
CA ILE A 390 -7.09 -7.13 -18.46
C ILE A 390 -6.76 -8.20 -17.41
N ALA A 391 -5.51 -8.30 -16.97
CA ALA A 391 -5.12 -9.29 -15.96
C ALA A 391 -5.89 -9.07 -14.65
N GLU A 392 -6.06 -7.83 -14.21
CA GLU A 392 -6.84 -7.47 -13.02
C GLU A 392 -8.33 -7.76 -13.21
N SER A 393 -8.92 -7.46 -14.37
CA SER A 393 -10.34 -7.76 -14.64
C SER A 393 -10.61 -9.26 -14.70
N LEU A 394 -9.76 -10.02 -15.38
CA LEU A 394 -9.86 -11.48 -15.48
C LEU A 394 -9.66 -12.15 -14.12
N ALA A 395 -8.70 -11.69 -13.31
CA ALA A 395 -8.48 -12.22 -11.97
C ALA A 395 -9.71 -11.98 -11.07
N ALA A 396 -10.29 -10.78 -11.11
CA ALA A 396 -11.50 -10.46 -10.36
C ALA A 396 -12.71 -11.30 -10.84
N ALA A 397 -12.88 -11.44 -12.15
CA ALA A 397 -13.97 -12.24 -12.72
C ALA A 397 -13.82 -13.74 -12.41
N GLY A 398 -12.59 -14.27 -12.47
CA GLY A 398 -12.29 -15.65 -12.12
C GLY A 398 -12.53 -15.93 -10.63
N PHE A 399 -12.14 -14.98 -9.76
CA PHE A 399 -12.41 -15.09 -8.32
C PHE A 399 -13.92 -15.15 -8.01
N GLN A 400 -14.71 -14.27 -8.62
CA GLN A 400 -16.16 -14.29 -8.43
C GLN A 400 -16.77 -15.60 -8.91
N GLU A 401 -16.31 -16.13 -10.03
CA GLU A 401 -16.82 -17.37 -10.61
C GLU A 401 -16.46 -18.60 -9.75
N ILE A 402 -15.22 -18.69 -9.27
CA ILE A 402 -14.81 -19.75 -8.34
C ILE A 402 -15.61 -19.65 -7.04
N SER A 403 -15.77 -18.43 -6.51
CA SER A 403 -16.53 -18.19 -5.27
C SER A 403 -18.00 -18.60 -5.40
N ASN A 404 -18.62 -18.36 -6.55
CA ASN A 404 -20.00 -18.74 -6.81
C ASN A 404 -20.18 -20.25 -7.05
N ASN A 405 -19.14 -20.93 -7.55
CA ASN A 405 -19.16 -22.35 -7.90
C ASN A 405 -18.35 -23.24 -6.95
N LEU A 406 -18.17 -22.81 -5.70
CA LEU A 406 -17.48 -23.61 -4.67
C LEU A 406 -18.25 -24.91 -4.38
N PRO A 407 -17.60 -26.08 -4.43
CA PRO A 407 -18.23 -27.33 -4.03
C PRO A 407 -18.66 -27.29 -2.55
N ALA A 408 -19.79 -27.93 -2.24
CA ALA A 408 -20.30 -27.96 -0.87
C ALA A 408 -19.25 -28.50 0.11
N GLY A 409 -19.05 -27.79 1.23
CA GLY A 409 -18.08 -28.16 2.26
C GLY A 409 -16.66 -27.62 2.04
N PHE A 410 -16.37 -26.95 0.91
CA PHE A 410 -15.11 -26.26 0.69
C PHE A 410 -15.19 -24.80 1.10
N SER A 411 -14.07 -24.30 1.63
CA SER A 411 -13.84 -22.89 1.95
C SER A 411 -12.63 -22.40 1.15
N LEU A 412 -12.66 -21.15 0.71
CA LEU A 412 -11.57 -20.51 -0.01
C LEU A 412 -10.82 -19.56 0.96
N PRO A 413 -9.64 -19.94 1.48
CA PRO A 413 -8.89 -19.08 2.38
C PRO A 413 -8.21 -17.92 1.65
N ASP A 414 -8.01 -16.82 2.38
CA ASP A 414 -7.28 -15.65 1.87
C ASP A 414 -5.86 -16.05 1.45
N GLY A 415 -5.47 -15.71 0.22
CA GLY A 415 -4.16 -16.04 -0.33
C GLY A 415 -4.04 -17.43 -0.98
N ALA A 416 -5.11 -18.22 -1.04
CA ALA A 416 -5.14 -19.48 -1.83
C ALA A 416 -5.33 -19.26 -3.34
N LEU A 417 -5.28 -18.01 -3.79
CA LEU A 417 -5.48 -17.60 -5.16
C LEU A 417 -4.13 -17.36 -5.83
N ALA A 418 -3.92 -18.02 -6.96
CA ALA A 418 -2.85 -17.72 -7.89
C ALA A 418 -3.47 -17.45 -9.26
N SER A 419 -3.02 -16.39 -9.91
CA SER A 419 -3.33 -16.12 -11.32
C SER A 419 -2.04 -16.16 -12.11
N GLU A 420 -2.13 -16.74 -13.31
CA GLU A 420 -1.03 -16.82 -14.25
C GLU A 420 -1.53 -16.38 -15.63
N ILE A 421 -0.72 -15.61 -16.35
CA ILE A 421 -1.04 -15.18 -17.71
C ILE A 421 -0.51 -16.24 -18.66
N ILE A 422 -1.41 -17.01 -19.25
CA ILE A 422 -1.07 -18.09 -20.20
C ILE A 422 -0.60 -17.48 -21.54
N GLU A 423 -1.36 -16.51 -22.04
CA GLU A 423 -1.08 -15.86 -23.32
C GLU A 423 -1.51 -14.39 -23.26
N ALA A 424 -0.73 -13.52 -23.89
CA ALA A 424 -1.06 -12.11 -24.11
C ALA A 424 -0.74 -11.75 -25.56
N LYS A 425 -1.72 -11.20 -26.28
CA LYS A 425 -1.59 -10.82 -27.68
C LYS A 425 -2.09 -9.41 -27.87
N ASN A 426 -1.32 -8.61 -28.57
CA ASN A 426 -1.68 -7.23 -28.89
C ASN A 426 -1.82 -7.13 -30.41
N SER A 427 -2.84 -6.41 -30.88
CA SER A 427 -3.04 -6.21 -32.33
C SER A 427 -2.01 -5.27 -32.96
N LYS A 428 -1.26 -4.53 -32.14
CA LYS A 428 -0.26 -3.54 -32.53
C LYS A 428 1.03 -3.70 -31.73
N ALA A 429 2.15 -3.48 -32.41
CA ALA A 429 3.48 -3.48 -31.80
C ALA A 429 3.80 -2.12 -31.15
N PRO A 430 4.73 -2.06 -30.18
CA PRO A 430 5.19 -0.79 -29.65
C PRO A 430 5.79 0.08 -30.76
N GLY A 431 5.37 1.35 -30.81
CA GLY A 431 5.78 2.33 -31.80
C GLY A 431 5.03 2.26 -33.13
N GLU A 432 4.06 1.36 -33.28
CA GLU A 432 3.18 1.32 -34.45
C GLU A 432 2.16 2.47 -34.40
N GLU A 433 1.87 3.04 -35.57
CA GLU A 433 0.94 4.17 -35.70
C GLU A 433 -0.51 3.67 -35.60
N ALA A 434 -1.19 4.05 -34.52
CA ALA A 434 -2.60 3.76 -34.30
C ALA A 434 -3.16 4.67 -33.19
N ASP A 435 -4.41 5.12 -33.33
CA ASP A 435 -5.13 5.83 -32.27
C ASP A 435 -5.67 4.88 -31.20
N THR A 436 -5.93 3.62 -31.59
CA THR A 436 -6.45 2.56 -30.73
C THR A 436 -5.85 1.21 -31.10
N PHE A 437 -5.74 0.32 -30.13
CA PHE A 437 -5.30 -1.06 -30.31
C PHE A 437 -6.14 -2.03 -29.48
N GLU A 438 -6.12 -3.30 -29.86
CA GLU A 438 -6.79 -4.39 -29.16
C GLU A 438 -5.73 -5.19 -28.40
N SER A 439 -6.07 -5.59 -27.18
CA SER A 439 -5.23 -6.39 -26.30
C SER A 439 -6.02 -7.51 -25.64
#